data_AF-A0A741M9A4-F1
#
_entry.id   AF-A0A741M9A4-F1
#
_cell.length_a   1.000
_cell.length_b   1.000
_cell.length_c   1.000
_cell.angle_alpha   90.00
_cell.angle_beta   90.00
_cell.angle_gamma   90.00
#
_symmetry.space_group_name_H-M   'P 1'
#
loop_
_entity.id
_entity.type
_entity.pdbx_description
1 polymer ?
#
loop_
_entity_poly.entity_id
_entity_poly.type
_entity_poly.pdbx_seq_one_letter_code
_entity_poly.pdbx_strand_id
1 'polypeptide(L)' 'EVLFDMVHPTLSYLLQAYKPSLSSDLIETNTMLFSDVLNKDYDDYQNNKREIDAILRRIYRSHNNTLFISEKSSCRNMLI' A
#
# COMPACT_ATOMS: atom_id res chain seq x y z
N GLU A 1 20.86 -2.78 -8.23
CA GLU A 1 19.64 -3.60 -8.38
C GLU A 1 18.50 -2.84 -7.69
N VAL A 2 17.28 -2.83 -8.24
CA VAL A 2 16.14 -2.13 -7.62
C VAL A 2 15.37 -3.15 -6.79
N LEU A 3 15.20 -2.83 -5.51
CA LEU A 3 14.39 -3.59 -4.56
C LEU A 3 13.05 -2.88 -4.40
N PHE A 4 11.97 -3.65 -4.42
CA PHE A 4 10.62 -3.16 -4.18
C PHE A 4 10.17 -3.64 -2.82
N ASP A 5 9.33 -2.84 -2.16
CA ASP A 5 8.67 -3.24 -0.94
C ASP A 5 7.33 -2.53 -0.80
N MET A 6 6.50 -3.04 0.11
CA MET A 6 5.20 -2.46 0.43
C MET A 6 5.27 -1.73 1.78
N VAL A 7 4.56 -0.62 1.89
CA VAL A 7 4.46 0.12 3.16
C VAL A 7 3.83 -0.80 4.21
N HIS A 8 4.46 -0.88 5.38
CA HIS A 8 3.98 -1.72 6.47
C HIS A 8 2.53 -1.35 6.85
N PRO A 9 1.62 -2.31 7.07
CA PRO A 9 0.21 -2.05 7.36
C PRO A 9 0.00 -1.05 8.49
N THR A 10 0.81 -1.14 9.56
CA THR A 10 0.73 -0.21 10.71
C THR A 10 1.02 1.23 10.31
N LEU A 11 1.99 1.45 9.42
CA LEU A 11 2.32 2.79 8.95
C LEU A 11 1.20 3.33 8.06
N SER A 12 0.72 2.54 7.10
CA SER A 12 -0.39 2.91 6.23
C SER A 12 -1.65 3.27 7.03
N TYR A 13 -1.99 2.45 8.02
CA TYR A 13 -3.12 2.67 8.91
C TYR A 13 -2.99 3.97 9.70
N LEU A 14 -1.86 4.19 10.36
CA LEU A 14 -1.63 5.39 11.17
C LEU A 14 -1.63 6.68 10.34
N LEU A 15 -1.09 6.64 9.12
CA LEU A 15 -0.97 7.81 8.27
C LEU A 15 -2.28 8.20 7.60
N GLN A 16 -3.09 7.22 7.16
CA GLN A 16 -4.21 7.50 6.25
C GLN A 16 -5.59 7.19 6.83
N ALA A 17 -5.69 6.37 7.88
CA ALA A 17 -6.98 5.82 8.30
C ALA A 17 -7.29 5.91 9.79
N TYR A 18 -6.28 6.00 10.65
CA TYR A 18 -6.46 6.02 12.10
C TYR A 18 -7.38 7.16 12.53
N LYS A 19 -8.44 6.81 13.26
CA LYS A 19 -9.33 7.76 13.93
C LYS A 19 -9.24 7.57 15.44
N PRO A 20 -8.82 8.60 16.21
CA PRO A 20 -8.74 8.50 17.66
C PRO A 20 -10.15 8.57 18.26
N SER A 21 -10.79 7.42 18.43
CA SER A 21 -12.10 7.31 19.08
C SER A 21 -12.20 6.01 19.89
N LEU A 22 -12.92 6.10 21.01
CA LEU A 22 -13.24 4.96 21.88
C LEU A 22 -14.64 4.37 21.59
N SER A 23 -15.33 4.86 20.56
CA SER A 23 -16.61 4.29 20.12
C SER A 23 -16.40 2.86 19.63
N SER A 24 -17.20 1.90 20.12
CA SER A 24 -17.14 0.49 19.71
C SER A 24 -17.14 0.31 18.20
N ASP A 25 -18.04 1.00 17.51
CA ASP A 25 -18.22 0.90 16.06
C ASP A 25 -16.97 1.37 15.29
N LEU A 26 -16.27 2.37 15.83
CA LEU A 26 -15.02 2.88 15.25
C LEU A 26 -13.84 1.98 15.57
N ILE A 27 -13.80 1.36 16.76
CA ILE A 27 -12.79 0.35 17.09
C ILE A 27 -12.93 -0.87 16.15
N GLU A 28 -14.15 -1.33 15.92
CA GLU A 28 -14.44 -2.42 14.98
C GLU A 28 -14.04 -2.03 13.55
N THR A 29 -14.48 -0.87 13.07
CA THR A 29 -14.13 -0.37 11.72
C THR A 29 -12.60 -0.27 11.54
N ASN A 30 -11.91 0.30 12.53
CA ASN A 30 -10.46 0.41 12.53
C ASN A 30 -9.77 -0.97 12.49
N THR A 31 -10.29 -1.93 13.25
CA THR A 31 -9.77 -3.30 13.31
C THR A 31 -9.98 -4.03 12.00
N MET A 32 -11.17 -3.93 11.40
CA MET A 32 -11.47 -4.53 10.09
C MET A 32 -10.58 -3.96 9.00
N LEU A 33 -10.42 -2.62 8.94
CA LEU A 33 -9.55 -2.01 7.95
C LEU A 33 -8.08 -2.45 8.09
N PHE A 34 -7.60 -2.52 9.33
CA PHE A 34 -6.22 -2.94 9.59
C PHE A 34 -5.99 -4.42 9.22
N SER A 35 -6.85 -5.32 9.70
CA SER A 35 -6.67 -6.77 9.56
C SER A 35 -7.11 -7.29 8.19
N ASP A 36 -8.31 -6.93 7.75
CA ASP A 36 -8.94 -7.59 6.59
C ASP A 36 -8.55 -6.94 5.26
N VAL A 37 -8.00 -5.72 5.32
CA VAL A 37 -7.55 -4.97 4.12
C VAL A 37 -6.04 -4.82 4.14
N LEU A 38 -5.47 -4.05 5.07
CA LEU A 38 -4.06 -3.67 5.00
C LEU A 38 -3.10 -4.84 5.26
N ASN A 39 -3.35 -5.66 6.28
CA ASN A 39 -2.52 -6.85 6.54
C ASN A 39 -2.68 -7.87 5.42
N LYS A 40 -3.91 -8.09 4.94
CA LYS A 40 -4.15 -9.03 3.84
C LYS A 40 -3.40 -8.62 2.56
N ASP A 41 -3.49 -7.36 2.15
CA ASP A 41 -2.79 -6.87 0.96
C ASP A 41 -1.26 -7.00 1.11
N TYR A 42 -0.74 -6.73 2.31
CA TYR A 42 0.68 -6.89 2.61
C TYR A 42 1.11 -8.36 2.57
N ASP A 43 0.36 -9.26 3.20
CA ASP A 43 0.64 -10.70 3.20
C ASP A 43 0.56 -11.28 1.78
N ASP A 44 -0.45 -10.89 0.99
CA ASP A 44 -0.58 -11.26 -0.42
C ASP A 44 0.61 -10.75 -1.23
N TYR A 45 1.08 -9.52 -0.98
CA TYR A 45 2.32 -9.01 -1.59
C TYR A 45 3.54 -9.84 -1.19
N GLN A 46 3.75 -10.13 0.10
CA GLN A 46 4.92 -10.88 0.56
C GLN A 46 4.91 -12.33 0.03
N ASN A 47 3.75 -12.99 0.01
CA ASN A 47 3.60 -14.35 -0.50
C ASN A 47 3.84 -14.44 -2.01
N ASN A 48 3.55 -13.38 -2.77
CA ASN A 48 3.71 -13.32 -4.23
C ASN A 48 4.84 -12.38 -4.66
N LYS A 49 5.73 -11.99 -3.75
CA LYS A 49 6.69 -10.89 -3.92
C LYS A 49 7.51 -11.03 -5.19
N ARG A 50 8.00 -12.23 -5.48
CA ARG A 50 8.84 -12.48 -6.66
C ARG A 50 8.13 -12.14 -7.97
N GLU A 51 6.86 -12.51 -8.11
CA GLU A 51 6.08 -12.29 -9.33
C GLU A 51 5.68 -10.82 -9.46
N ILE A 52 5.23 -10.22 -8.36
CA ILE A 52 4.87 -8.81 -8.31
C ILE A 52 6.10 -7.94 -8.59
N ASP A 53 7.24 -8.20 -7.97
CA ASP A 53 8.48 -7.44 -8.19
C ASP A 53 8.97 -7.54 -9.64
N ALA A 54 8.75 -8.66 -10.32
CA ALA A 54 9.06 -8.80 -11.74
C ALA A 54 8.20 -7.87 -12.61
N ILE A 55 6.93 -7.69 -12.25
CA ILE A 55 6.00 -6.76 -12.91
C ILE A 55 6.36 -5.30 -12.57
N LEU A 56 6.54 -4.98 -11.28
CA LEU A 56 6.94 -3.64 -10.81
C LEU A 56 8.23 -3.17 -11.48
N ARG A 57 9.20 -4.07 -11.66
CA ARG A 57 10.45 -3.77 -12.36
C ARG A 57 10.23 -3.36 -13.82
N ARG A 58 9.29 -4.00 -14.52
CA ARG A 58 8.94 -3.66 -15.91
C ARG A 58 8.30 -2.27 -15.96
N ILE A 59 7.34 -2.02 -15.08
CA ILE A 59 6.62 -0.73 -14.99
C ILE A 59 7.59 0.40 -14.62
N TYR A 60 8.40 0.21 -13.58
CA TYR A 60 9.41 1.17 -13.12
C TYR A 60 10.34 1.59 -14.25
N ARG A 61 10.86 0.62 -15.02
CA ARG A 61 11.76 0.89 -16.15
C ARG A 61 11.07 1.61 -17.31
N SER A 62 9.79 1.33 -17.57
CA SER A 62 9.04 2.01 -18.63
C SER A 62 8.55 3.40 -18.25
N HIS A 63 8.59 3.76 -16.97
CA HIS A 63 8.14 5.06 -16.44
C HIS A 63 9.29 5.83 -15.81
N ASN A 64 10.39 6.00 -16.54
CA ASN A 64 11.53 6.83 -16.13
C ASN A 64 12.08 6.50 -14.73
N ASN A 65 12.09 5.21 -14.37
CA ASN A 65 12.57 4.74 -13.08
C ASN A 65 11.77 5.33 -11.89
N THR A 66 10.45 5.44 -12.03
CA THR A 66 9.53 5.79 -10.93
C THR A 66 8.23 4.99 -10.99
N LEU A 67 7.58 4.81 -9.83
CA LEU A 67 6.21 4.32 -9.72
C LEU A 67 5.20 5.45 -9.43
N PHE A 68 5.68 6.70 -9.31
CA PHE A 68 4.84 7.90 -9.33
C PHE A 68 4.33 8.14 -10.75
N ILE A 69 3.30 7.38 -11.11
CA ILE A 69 2.72 7.30 -12.45
C ILE A 69 1.36 7.99 -12.43
N SER A 70 1.20 8.96 -13.32
CA SER A 70 -0.04 9.72 -13.49
C SER A 70 -0.75 9.32 -14.78
N GLU A 71 -2.07 9.33 -14.76
CA GLU A 71 -2.86 9.37 -15.98
C GLU A 71 -3.34 10.82 -16.18
N LYS A 72 -2.98 11.43 -17.31
CA LYS A 72 -3.19 12.87 -17.58
C LYS A 72 -2.55 13.72 -16.46
N SER A 73 -3.33 14.56 -15.78
CA SER A 73 -2.88 15.44 -14.70
C SER A 73 -3.17 14.88 -13.29
N SER A 74 -3.70 13.67 -13.16
CA SER A 74 -4.12 13.10 -11.86
C SER A 74 -3.20 11.95 -11.43
N CYS A 75 -2.77 11.98 -10.17
CA CYS A 75 -1.94 10.95 -9.57
C CYS A 75 -2.33 10.75 -8.10
N ARG A 76 -2.45 9.48 -7.67
CA ARG A 76 -2.57 9.08 -6.25
C ARG A 76 -1.53 8.02 -5.87
N ASN A 77 -0.50 7.84 -6.69
CA ASN A 77 0.62 6.93 -6.42
C ASN A 77 1.69 7.58 -5.52
N MET A 78 1.39 8.71 -4.89
CA MET A 78 2.22 9.27 -3.83
C MET A 78 2.00 8.44 -2.56
N LEU A 79 3.06 8.25 -1.77
CA LEU A 79 2.98 7.43 -0.55
C LEU A 79 2.03 8.02 0.51
N ILE A 80 1.90 9.34 0.57
CA ILE A 80 1.10 10.11 1.53
C ILE A 80 0.49 11.31 0.80
#